data_AF-A0A847YR46-F1
#
_entry.id   AF-A0A847YR46-F1
#
_cell.length_a   1.000
_cell.length_b   1.000
_cell.length_c   1.000
_cell.angle_alpha   90.00
_cell.angle_beta   90.00
_cell.angle_gamma   90.00
#
_symmetry.space_group_name_H-M   'P 1'
#
loop_
_entity.id
_entity.type
_entity.pdbx_description
1 polymer ?
#
loop_
_entity_poly.entity_id
_entity_poly.type
_entity_poly.pdbx_seq_one_letter_code
_entity_poly.pdbx_strand_id
1 'polypeptide(L)'
;MTILEMVQDVFEALGEPSDLEYRDIATLQPDTASAGWQRFVRVFNNAQTAIATWKFPEGTQLRFRALEDVASFQTSRLQASITPASPGVDDSFILSGSQLKSGTASYVGWLLEIPDASGKSLYRGRITTSTYNGGQYYITLSPAPQHDLVAPYPVVYLYTREYIFQNINGMLPPFTGPIIPYDGQYGTPLEILNVEDITNGTSIEYNSRHESYIQSEPDVGVPGEYYKLATGLRFNTWPETGINYAVRYFRTPKPFGTDVDQVCELPVQFHQCVVLHALWWGYRRMQENTSAYSTKRDLDDMLRRLRTEFHLEGEMGRSQWSIKIVPYK
;
A
#
# COMPACT_ATOMS: atom_id res chain seq x y z
N MET A 1 12.99 -4.08 -23.95
CA MET A 1 12.21 -3.17 -24.79
C MET A 1 11.96 -1.89 -24.02
N THR A 2 12.39 -0.75 -24.57
CA THR A 2 12.15 0.59 -24.02
C THR A 2 10.71 1.03 -24.31
N ILE A 3 10.21 2.06 -23.62
CA ILE A 3 8.91 2.63 -23.97
C ILE A 3 8.88 3.17 -25.40
N LEU A 4 9.97 3.78 -25.88
CA LEU A 4 10.03 4.28 -27.25
C LEU A 4 9.85 3.16 -28.29
N GLU A 5 10.55 2.03 -28.12
CA GLU A 5 10.40 0.86 -28.99
C GLU A 5 8.96 0.33 -28.96
N MET A 6 8.35 0.23 -27.78
CA MET A 6 6.94 -0.19 -27.65
C MET A 6 5.98 0.78 -28.36
N VAL A 7 6.19 2.09 -28.20
CA VAL A 7 5.39 3.13 -28.85
C VAL A 7 5.49 3.02 -30.36
N GLN A 8 6.70 2.83 -30.89
CA GLN A 8 6.96 2.64 -32.32
C GLN A 8 6.21 1.42 -32.86
N ASP A 9 6.40 0.25 -32.22
CA ASP A 9 5.76 -1.00 -32.63
C ASP A 9 4.22 -0.86 -32.70
N VAL A 10 3.62 -0.25 -31.68
CA VAL A 10 2.16 -0.06 -31.64
C VAL A 10 1.70 0.98 -32.66
N PHE A 11 2.42 2.09 -32.81
CA PHE A 11 2.05 3.15 -33.74
C PHE A 11 2.09 2.67 -35.20
N GLU A 12 3.13 1.93 -35.58
CA GLU A 12 3.29 1.36 -36.92
C GLU A 12 2.22 0.27 -37.19
N ALA A 13 1.98 -0.63 -36.25
CA ALA A 13 0.98 -1.70 -36.39
C ALA A 13 -0.47 -1.19 -36.43
N LEU A 14 -0.74 0.01 -35.91
CA LEU A 14 -2.04 0.69 -36.03
C LEU A 14 -2.18 1.51 -37.32
N GLY A 15 -1.16 1.51 -38.19
CA GLY A 15 -1.19 2.26 -39.45
C GLY A 15 -0.92 3.76 -39.28
N GLU A 16 -0.09 4.13 -38.31
CA GLU A 16 0.38 5.51 -38.07
C GLU A 16 -0.76 6.55 -37.93
N PRO A 17 -1.71 6.35 -37.01
CA PRO A 17 -2.86 7.24 -36.88
C PRO A 17 -2.43 8.65 -36.41
N SER A 18 -2.81 9.67 -37.17
CA SER A 18 -2.41 11.06 -36.92
C SER A 18 -2.79 11.61 -35.55
N ASP A 19 -3.86 11.11 -34.93
CA ASP A 19 -4.30 11.55 -33.60
C ASP A 19 -3.50 10.93 -32.43
N LEU A 20 -2.64 9.96 -32.74
CA LEU A 20 -1.65 9.40 -31.81
C LEU A 20 -0.22 9.77 -32.22
N GLU A 21 -0.04 10.75 -33.12
CA GLU A 21 1.30 11.22 -33.47
C GLU A 21 2.05 11.63 -32.21
N TYR A 22 3.19 10.97 -31.98
CA TYR A 22 4.02 11.12 -30.80
C TYR A 22 5.34 11.82 -31.11
N ARG A 23 5.63 12.05 -32.40
CA ARG A 23 6.84 12.72 -32.87
C ARG A 23 6.57 14.20 -33.11
N ASP A 24 7.61 15.00 -32.95
CA ASP A 24 7.62 16.39 -33.40
C ASP A 24 7.65 16.43 -34.95
N ILE A 25 6.75 17.22 -35.55
CA ILE A 25 6.55 17.25 -37.01
C ILE A 25 7.79 17.79 -37.74
N ALA A 26 8.59 18.64 -37.10
CA ALA A 26 9.75 19.26 -37.73
C ALA A 26 11.00 18.37 -37.65
N THR A 27 11.18 17.65 -36.54
CA THR A 27 12.40 16.90 -36.23
C THR A 27 12.24 15.39 -36.36
N LEU A 28 10.99 14.90 -36.42
CA LEU A 28 10.62 13.48 -36.37
C LEU A 28 11.13 12.73 -35.13
N GLN A 29 11.59 13.46 -34.10
CA GLN A 29 12.02 12.91 -32.83
C GLN A 29 10.82 12.73 -31.89
N PRO A 30 10.90 11.81 -30.90
CA PRO A 30 9.84 11.63 -29.91
C PRO A 30 9.59 12.93 -29.12
N ASP A 31 8.35 13.40 -29.12
CA ASP A 31 7.90 14.54 -28.32
C ASP A 31 7.10 14.02 -27.11
N THR A 32 7.76 14.00 -25.95
CA THR A 32 7.16 13.52 -24.70
C THR A 32 6.06 14.42 -24.14
N ALA A 33 5.96 15.66 -24.63
CA ALA A 33 4.90 16.59 -24.28
C ALA A 33 3.66 16.43 -25.18
N SER A 34 3.79 15.73 -26.32
CA SER A 34 2.69 15.53 -27.26
C SER A 34 1.51 14.76 -26.63
N ALA A 35 0.30 15.07 -27.10
CA ALA A 35 -0.89 14.35 -26.67
C ALA A 35 -0.86 12.87 -27.06
N GLY A 36 -0.25 12.53 -28.21
CA GLY A 36 -0.06 11.15 -28.66
C GLY A 36 0.83 10.37 -27.70
N TRP A 37 2.00 10.91 -27.33
CA TRP A 37 2.90 10.30 -26.36
C TRP A 37 2.22 10.06 -25.02
N GLN A 38 1.58 11.08 -24.44
CA GLN A 38 0.89 10.95 -23.14
C GLN A 38 -0.23 9.89 -23.17
N ARG A 39 -0.92 9.74 -24.31
CA ARG A 39 -1.92 8.68 -24.50
C ARG A 39 -1.26 7.31 -24.52
N PHE A 40 -0.17 7.13 -25.27
CA PHE A 40 0.57 5.87 -25.29
C PHE A 40 1.11 5.50 -23.92
N VAL A 41 1.81 6.40 -23.23
CA VAL A 41 2.34 6.19 -21.88
C VAL A 41 1.25 5.67 -20.94
N ARG A 42 0.07 6.31 -20.95
CA ARG A 42 -1.07 5.87 -20.13
C ARG A 42 -1.54 4.46 -20.49
N VAL A 43 -1.61 4.13 -21.78
CA VAL A 43 -2.01 2.79 -22.24
C VAL A 43 -0.98 1.74 -21.84
N PHE A 44 0.31 2.03 -21.98
CA PHE A 44 1.38 1.13 -21.58
C PHE A 44 1.45 0.94 -20.05
N ASN A 45 1.25 1.99 -19.25
CA ASN A 45 1.15 1.87 -17.79
C ASN A 45 -0.03 1.00 -17.36
N ASN A 46 -1.18 1.17 -18.03
CA ASN A 46 -2.34 0.30 -17.82
C ASN A 46 -2.06 -1.15 -18.24
N ALA A 47 -1.40 -1.34 -19.38
CA ALA A 47 -1.02 -2.66 -19.89
C ALA A 47 -0.07 -3.37 -18.92
N GLN A 48 1.01 -2.73 -18.49
CA GLN A 48 1.94 -3.29 -17.51
C GLN A 48 1.23 -3.70 -16.23
N THR A 49 0.33 -2.86 -15.70
CA THR A 49 -0.46 -3.18 -14.50
C THR A 49 -1.39 -4.37 -14.76
N ALA A 50 -2.06 -4.42 -15.91
CA ALA A 50 -2.94 -5.52 -16.27
C ALA A 50 -2.18 -6.86 -16.39
N ILE A 51 -0.99 -6.84 -17.00
CA ILE A 51 -0.12 -8.03 -17.08
C ILE A 51 0.42 -8.43 -15.70
N ALA A 52 0.86 -7.46 -14.89
CA ALA A 52 1.37 -7.70 -13.54
C ALA A 52 0.32 -8.29 -12.59
N THR A 53 -0.95 -7.94 -12.78
CA THR A 53 -2.08 -8.40 -11.96
C THR A 53 -2.90 -9.49 -12.65
N TRP A 54 -2.41 -10.06 -13.74
CA TRP A 54 -3.17 -10.99 -14.57
C TRP A 54 -3.58 -12.24 -13.78
N LYS A 55 -4.89 -12.52 -13.76
CA LYS A 55 -5.49 -13.70 -13.13
C LYS A 55 -6.05 -14.62 -14.20
N PHE A 56 -5.61 -15.88 -14.17
CA PHE A 56 -6.16 -16.92 -15.02
C PHE A 56 -7.56 -17.35 -14.55
N PRO A 57 -8.37 -17.98 -15.42
CA PRO A 57 -9.69 -18.47 -15.05
C PRO A 57 -9.72 -19.42 -13.85
N GLU A 58 -8.66 -20.20 -13.61
CA GLU A 58 -8.54 -21.03 -12.40
C GLU A 58 -8.16 -20.26 -11.12
N GLY A 59 -8.07 -18.93 -11.18
CA GLY A 59 -7.77 -18.06 -10.04
C GLY A 59 -6.28 -17.86 -9.74
N THR A 60 -5.39 -18.54 -10.47
CA THR A 60 -3.93 -18.33 -10.34
C THR A 60 -3.54 -16.96 -10.87
N GLN A 61 -2.73 -16.21 -10.12
CA GLN A 61 -2.20 -14.91 -10.55
C GLN A 61 -0.74 -15.05 -11.00
N LEU A 62 -0.34 -14.32 -12.06
CA LEU A 62 1.07 -14.17 -12.39
C LEU A 62 1.79 -13.36 -11.32
N ARG A 63 2.98 -13.82 -10.92
CA ARG A 63 3.82 -13.15 -9.91
C ARG A 63 5.22 -12.94 -10.46
N PHE A 64 5.74 -11.74 -10.27
CA PHE A 64 7.02 -11.31 -10.80
C PHE A 64 7.92 -10.91 -9.65
N ARG A 65 9.03 -11.64 -9.44
CA ARG A 65 9.99 -11.31 -8.38
C ARG A 65 10.54 -9.89 -8.48
N ALA A 66 10.65 -9.36 -9.71
CA ALA A 66 11.09 -7.99 -9.96
C ALA A 66 10.15 -6.92 -9.37
N LEU A 67 8.91 -7.29 -9.05
CA LEU A 67 7.88 -6.41 -8.47
C LEU A 67 7.72 -6.62 -6.96
N GLU A 68 8.60 -7.38 -6.33
CA GLU A 68 8.65 -7.49 -4.89
C GLU A 68 9.47 -6.35 -4.31
N ASP A 69 8.99 -5.78 -3.21
CA ASP A 69 9.62 -4.66 -2.54
C ASP A 69 9.46 -4.77 -1.01
N VAL A 70 10.22 -3.97 -0.28
CA VAL A 70 10.25 -3.97 1.18
C VAL A 70 10.13 -2.55 1.71
N ALA A 71 9.12 -2.32 2.54
CA ALA A 71 8.93 -1.07 3.27
C ALA A 71 9.23 -1.29 4.75
N SER A 72 10.05 -0.44 5.34
CA SER A 72 10.32 -0.46 6.78
C SER A 72 9.59 0.68 7.49
N PHE A 73 9.03 0.42 8.66
CA PHE A 73 8.47 1.44 9.53
C PHE A 73 8.76 1.14 11.00
N GLN A 74 8.73 2.18 11.83
CA GLN A 74 8.88 2.07 13.28
C GLN A 74 7.55 2.37 13.95
N THR A 75 7.19 1.59 14.96
CA THR A 75 5.98 1.85 15.76
C THR A 75 6.16 3.08 16.61
N SER A 76 5.09 3.88 16.71
CA SER A 76 5.09 5.13 17.46
C SER A 76 3.77 5.28 18.22
N ARG A 77 3.81 6.08 19.29
CA ARG A 77 2.64 6.53 20.03
C ARG A 77 2.49 8.03 19.87
N LEU A 78 1.26 8.52 19.84
CA LEU A 78 1.00 9.95 19.88
C LEU A 78 0.81 10.39 21.32
N GLN A 79 1.34 11.56 21.67
CA GLN A 79 1.06 12.20 22.93
C GLN A 79 -0.10 13.18 22.75
N ALA A 80 -1.08 13.09 23.65
CA ALA A 80 -2.25 13.96 23.67
C ALA A 80 -2.63 14.30 25.12
N SER A 81 -3.76 14.97 25.29
CA SER A 81 -4.42 15.26 26.55
C SER A 81 -5.91 14.90 26.44
N ILE A 82 -6.52 14.50 27.55
CA ILE A 82 -7.97 14.31 27.64
C ILE A 82 -8.58 15.14 28.77
N THR A 83 -9.80 15.58 28.55
CA THR A 83 -10.64 16.26 29.55
C THR A 83 -12.04 15.65 29.49
N PRO A 84 -12.74 15.42 30.63
CA PRO A 84 -14.13 14.98 30.59
C PRO A 84 -14.99 15.91 29.71
N ALA A 85 -15.83 15.34 28.83
CA ALA A 85 -16.65 16.12 27.92
C ALA A 85 -17.82 16.83 28.63
N SER A 86 -18.30 16.25 29.72
CA SER A 86 -19.30 16.83 30.61
C SER A 86 -19.09 16.29 32.04
N PRO A 87 -19.37 17.09 33.09
CA PRO A 87 -19.41 16.58 34.44
C PRO A 87 -20.40 15.41 34.56
N GLY A 88 -19.99 14.30 35.17
CA GLY A 88 -20.84 13.13 35.46
C GLY A 88 -21.10 12.17 34.30
N VAL A 89 -20.39 12.30 33.17
CA VAL A 89 -20.41 11.32 32.07
C VAL A 89 -19.07 10.59 32.04
N ASP A 90 -19.02 9.37 32.55
CA ASP A 90 -17.75 8.67 32.82
C ASP A 90 -17.08 8.08 31.57
N ASP A 91 -17.77 8.02 30.42
CA ASP A 91 -17.26 7.37 29.22
C ASP A 91 -16.83 8.35 28.10
N SER A 92 -17.14 9.64 28.24
CA SER A 92 -17.03 10.62 27.16
C SER A 92 -16.00 11.72 27.46
N PHE A 93 -15.02 11.86 26.57
CA PHE A 93 -13.86 12.75 26.75
C PHE A 93 -13.63 13.63 25.53
N ILE A 94 -13.03 14.79 25.77
CA ILE A 94 -12.45 15.66 24.76
C ILE A 94 -10.97 15.31 24.64
N LEU A 95 -10.58 14.77 23.49
CA LEU A 95 -9.21 14.50 23.11
C LEU A 95 -8.62 15.72 22.38
N SER A 96 -7.47 16.19 22.86
CA SER A 96 -6.76 17.36 22.32
C SER A 96 -5.25 17.12 22.28
N GLY A 97 -4.54 17.69 21.32
CA GLY A 97 -3.08 17.53 21.20
C GLY A 97 -2.54 18.09 19.89
N SER A 98 -1.30 18.59 19.91
CA SER A 98 -0.64 19.17 18.72
C SER A 98 -0.29 18.14 17.65
N GLN A 99 -0.18 16.87 18.03
CA GLN A 99 0.11 15.75 17.12
C GLN A 99 -1.16 15.13 16.50
N LEU A 100 -2.36 15.56 16.93
CA LEU A 100 -3.61 15.07 16.36
C LEU A 100 -3.83 15.74 15.00
N LYS A 101 -4.07 14.92 13.98
CA LYS A 101 -4.53 15.42 12.67
C LYS A 101 -5.91 16.04 12.86
N SER A 102 -6.13 17.24 12.34
CA SER A 102 -7.43 17.91 12.33
C SER A 102 -8.37 17.34 11.27
N GLY A 103 -9.69 17.41 11.48
CA GLY A 103 -10.69 17.11 10.46
C GLY A 103 -11.15 15.65 10.45
N THR A 104 -11.06 14.97 9.29
CA THR A 104 -11.67 13.64 9.03
C THR A 104 -10.93 12.44 9.63
N ALA A 105 -9.83 12.66 10.35
CA ALA A 105 -9.14 11.57 11.03
C ALA A 105 -10.05 10.94 12.10
N SER A 106 -10.13 9.61 12.09
CA SER A 106 -10.84 8.84 13.11
C SER A 106 -9.84 8.14 14.00
N TYR A 107 -9.95 8.34 15.31
CA TYR A 107 -9.18 7.61 16.32
C TYR A 107 -9.94 6.38 16.84
N VAL A 108 -11.08 6.03 16.24
CA VAL A 108 -11.82 4.81 16.59
C VAL A 108 -10.91 3.59 16.42
N GLY A 109 -10.87 2.72 17.43
CA GLY A 109 -10.00 1.54 17.44
C GLY A 109 -8.61 1.79 18.03
N TRP A 110 -8.22 3.03 18.27
CA TRP A 110 -6.95 3.33 18.94
C TRP A 110 -7.06 3.01 20.43
N LEU A 111 -5.93 2.64 21.00
CA LEU A 111 -5.79 2.45 22.43
C LEU A 111 -5.33 3.76 23.05
N LEU A 112 -6.05 4.20 24.08
CA LEU A 112 -5.67 5.29 24.94
C LEU A 112 -5.11 4.73 26.24
N GLU A 113 -3.93 5.23 26.63
CA GLU A 113 -3.27 4.93 27.90
C GLU A 113 -3.11 6.21 28.72
N ILE A 114 -3.58 6.17 29.95
CA ILE A 114 -3.37 7.22 30.95
C ILE A 114 -2.24 6.74 31.87
N PRO A 115 -1.08 7.43 31.90
CA PRO A 115 -0.03 7.11 32.85
C PRO A 115 -0.31 7.73 34.24
N ASP A 116 0.19 7.09 35.29
CA ASP A 116 0.29 7.66 36.64
C ASP A 116 1.51 8.60 36.76
N ALA A 117 1.69 9.20 37.94
CA ALA A 117 2.80 10.11 38.20
C ALA A 117 4.19 9.45 38.11
N SER A 118 4.26 8.12 38.19
CA SER A 118 5.49 7.33 38.03
C SER A 118 5.72 6.87 36.58
N GLY A 119 4.80 7.19 35.67
CA GLY A 119 4.82 6.78 34.27
C GLY A 119 4.28 5.37 34.01
N LYS A 120 3.72 4.69 35.03
CA LYS A 120 3.06 3.39 34.87
C LYS A 120 1.64 3.56 34.36
N SER A 121 1.09 2.54 33.69
CA SER A 121 -0.29 2.58 33.22
C SER A 121 -1.28 2.66 34.39
N LEU A 122 -2.01 3.77 34.49
CA LEU A 122 -3.13 3.92 35.41
C LEU A 122 -4.43 3.36 34.81
N TYR A 123 -4.62 3.56 33.50
CA TYR A 123 -5.79 3.12 32.78
C TYR A 123 -5.49 2.90 31.29
N ARG A 124 -6.18 1.89 30.72
CA ARG A 124 -6.17 1.59 29.29
C ARG A 124 -7.59 1.41 28.78
N GLY A 125 -7.90 2.08 27.68
CA GLY A 125 -9.22 2.02 27.07
C GLY A 125 -9.15 2.17 25.56
N ARG A 126 -9.99 1.44 24.85
CA ARG A 126 -10.15 1.58 23.40
C ARG A 126 -11.11 2.73 23.11
N ILE A 127 -10.76 3.56 22.15
CA ILE A 127 -11.66 4.57 21.59
C ILE A 127 -12.72 3.88 20.72
N THR A 128 -14.00 3.99 21.08
CA THR A 128 -15.13 3.38 20.35
C THR A 128 -15.85 4.37 19.44
N THR A 129 -15.84 5.65 19.81
CA THR A 129 -16.37 6.75 19.00
C THR A 129 -15.32 7.87 18.93
N SER A 130 -15.29 8.61 17.82
CA SER A 130 -14.40 9.77 17.65
C SER A 130 -15.06 10.75 16.68
N THR A 131 -15.55 11.87 17.20
CA THR A 131 -16.24 12.90 16.43
C THR A 131 -15.46 14.21 16.50
N TYR A 132 -15.05 14.75 15.35
CA TYR A 132 -14.41 16.06 15.30
C TYR A 132 -15.46 17.18 15.28
N ASN A 133 -15.42 18.08 16.25
CA ASN A 133 -16.30 19.25 16.30
C ASN A 133 -15.53 20.47 16.84
N GLY A 134 -15.54 21.57 16.09
CA GLY A 134 -15.01 22.86 16.56
C GLY A 134 -13.53 22.86 16.94
N GLY A 135 -12.69 22.02 16.33
CA GLY A 135 -11.26 21.93 16.67
C GLY A 135 -10.89 20.85 17.68
N GLN A 136 -11.87 20.10 18.19
CA GLN A 136 -11.68 19.09 19.23
C GLN A 136 -12.26 17.74 18.82
N TYR A 137 -11.70 16.66 19.39
CA TYR A 137 -12.21 15.31 19.20
C TYR A 137 -13.02 14.88 20.42
N TYR A 138 -14.30 14.57 20.23
CA TYR A 138 -15.15 13.96 21.24
C TYR A 138 -15.05 12.45 21.09
N ILE A 139 -14.57 11.77 22.12
CA ILE A 139 -14.31 10.33 22.11
C ILE A 139 -15.09 9.63 23.20
N THR A 140 -15.46 8.37 22.96
CA THR A 140 -15.95 7.46 23.99
C THR A 140 -14.95 6.33 24.19
N LEU A 141 -14.74 5.90 25.44
CA LEU A 141 -13.80 4.84 25.81
C LEU A 141 -14.50 3.55 26.23
N SER A 142 -13.89 2.41 25.92
CA SER A 142 -14.32 1.08 26.36
C SER A 142 -13.10 0.24 26.78
N PRO A 143 -13.09 -0.34 28.00
CA PRO A 143 -14.10 -0.20 29.05
C PRO A 143 -14.18 1.25 29.56
N ALA A 144 -15.33 1.70 30.08
CA ALA A 144 -15.42 3.04 30.66
C ALA A 144 -14.45 3.17 31.85
N PRO A 145 -13.71 4.28 31.97
CA PRO A 145 -12.85 4.51 33.12
C PRO A 145 -13.68 4.54 34.42
N GLN A 146 -13.12 4.02 35.51
CA GLN A 146 -13.78 4.06 36.82
C GLN A 146 -13.92 5.52 37.29
N HIS A 147 -14.94 5.82 38.11
CA HIS A 147 -15.33 7.17 38.57
C HIS A 147 -14.21 8.03 39.18
N ASP A 148 -13.05 7.45 39.51
CA ASP A 148 -11.89 8.19 40.04
C ASP A 148 -11.04 8.87 38.94
N LEU A 149 -11.33 8.61 37.66
CA LEU A 149 -10.61 9.15 36.49
C LEU A 149 -11.34 10.35 35.84
N VAL A 150 -12.07 11.13 36.64
CA VAL A 150 -12.87 12.29 36.18
C VAL A 150 -12.03 13.59 36.13
N ALA A 151 -10.71 13.49 36.28
CA ALA A 151 -9.80 14.62 36.17
C ALA A 151 -9.32 14.83 34.72
N PRO A 152 -8.96 16.07 34.31
CA PRO A 152 -8.19 16.27 33.09
C PRO A 152 -6.83 15.61 33.19
N TYR A 153 -6.43 14.87 32.15
CA TYR A 153 -5.10 14.27 32.04
C TYR A 153 -4.30 15.03 30.97
N PRO A 154 -3.27 15.80 31.37
CA PRO A 154 -2.50 16.61 30.44
C PRO A 154 -1.58 15.78 29.53
N VAL A 155 -1.33 14.53 29.90
CA VAL A 155 -0.52 13.58 29.14
C VAL A 155 -1.25 12.25 29.07
N VAL A 156 -1.62 11.84 27.86
CA VAL A 156 -2.06 10.49 27.52
C VAL A 156 -1.29 10.01 26.29
N TYR A 157 -1.22 8.69 26.13
CA TYR A 157 -0.60 8.07 24.97
C TYR A 157 -1.65 7.36 24.13
N LEU A 158 -1.57 7.58 22.81
CA LEU A 158 -2.43 6.91 21.84
C LEU A 158 -1.59 5.92 21.02
N TYR A 159 -2.02 4.66 21.02
CA TYR A 159 -1.42 3.59 20.25
C TYR A 159 -2.37 3.15 19.13
N THR A 160 -1.78 2.78 18.02
CA THR A 160 -2.46 2.21 16.87
C THR A 160 -1.87 0.85 16.55
N ARG A 161 -2.75 -0.07 16.17
CA ARG A 161 -2.38 -1.38 15.63
C ARG A 161 -2.58 -1.47 14.12
N GLU A 162 -3.14 -0.42 13.51
CA GLU A 162 -3.39 -0.34 12.07
C GLU A 162 -2.33 0.54 11.44
N TYR A 163 -1.75 0.05 10.34
CA TYR A 163 -0.73 0.73 9.57
C TYR A 163 -1.10 0.64 8.09
N ILE A 164 -1.17 1.79 7.43
CA ILE A 164 -1.60 1.89 6.02
C ILE A 164 -0.42 2.26 5.13
N PHE A 165 -0.39 1.71 3.92
CA PHE A 165 0.54 2.14 2.89
C PHE A 165 0.28 3.61 2.56
N GLN A 166 1.31 4.43 2.68
CA GLN A 166 1.26 5.83 2.32
C GLN A 166 2.40 6.18 1.38
N ASN A 167 2.05 6.81 0.26
CA ASN A 167 3.03 7.32 -0.67
C ASN A 167 3.80 8.49 -0.03
N ILE A 168 5.11 8.33 0.10
CA ILE A 168 6.01 9.34 0.66
C ILE A 168 6.64 10.23 -0.42
N ASN A 169 6.44 9.95 -1.71
CA ASN A 169 6.95 10.74 -2.84
C ASN A 169 8.46 11.09 -2.71
N GLY A 170 9.29 10.11 -2.32
CA GLY A 170 10.73 10.30 -2.13
C GLY A 170 11.13 11.05 -0.84
N MET A 171 10.19 11.35 0.07
CA MET A 171 10.54 11.87 1.38
C MET A 171 11.37 10.86 2.18
N LEU A 172 12.43 11.33 2.83
CA LEU A 172 13.25 10.51 3.71
C LEU A 172 12.60 10.38 5.11
N PRO A 173 12.84 9.25 5.82
CA PRO A 173 12.43 9.10 7.22
C PRO A 173 13.08 10.16 8.13
N PRO A 174 12.52 10.43 9.32
CA PRO A 174 11.44 9.68 9.98
C PRO A 174 10.04 10.10 9.49
N PHE A 175 9.13 9.13 9.41
CA PHE A 175 7.73 9.39 9.10
C PHE A 175 6.89 9.45 10.38
N THR A 176 5.99 10.43 10.46
CA THR A 176 5.12 10.62 11.62
C THR A 176 3.79 9.89 11.41
N GLY A 177 3.52 8.87 12.23
CA GLY A 177 2.21 8.23 12.34
C GLY A 177 2.11 6.78 11.85
N PRO A 178 0.88 6.23 11.77
CA PRO A 178 0.60 4.82 11.45
C PRO A 178 0.76 4.49 9.96
N ILE A 179 1.97 4.63 9.42
CA ILE A 179 2.19 4.50 7.99
C ILE A 179 3.22 3.42 7.66
N ILE A 180 2.97 2.72 6.56
CA ILE A 180 3.95 1.88 5.86
C ILE A 180 4.40 2.71 4.66
N PRO A 181 5.60 3.31 4.71
CA PRO A 181 6.04 4.22 3.66
C PRO A 181 6.34 3.45 2.38
N TYR A 182 5.89 3.94 1.24
CA TYR A 182 6.33 3.45 -0.08
C TYR A 182 6.54 4.64 -1.02
N ASP A 183 7.43 4.50 -1.99
CA ASP A 183 7.64 5.53 -3.00
C ASP A 183 6.88 5.17 -4.28
N GLY A 184 5.86 5.96 -4.59
CA GLY A 184 5.02 5.78 -5.78
C GLY A 184 5.78 5.88 -7.10
N GLN A 185 7.01 6.43 -7.11
CA GLN A 185 7.87 6.41 -8.30
C GLN A 185 8.31 5.01 -8.70
N TYR A 186 8.30 4.04 -7.78
CA TYR A 186 8.62 2.64 -8.07
C TYR A 186 7.37 1.78 -8.25
N GLY A 187 6.17 2.33 -8.04
CA GLY A 187 4.91 1.61 -8.16
C GLY A 187 4.10 1.63 -6.86
N THR A 188 2.88 1.12 -6.94
CA THR A 188 1.92 1.12 -5.82
C THR A 188 1.79 -0.26 -5.20
N PRO A 189 1.76 -0.40 -3.87
CA PRO A 189 1.53 -1.67 -3.19
C PRO A 189 0.22 -2.33 -3.63
N LEU A 190 0.27 -3.64 -3.85
CA LEU A 190 -0.85 -4.49 -4.27
C LEU A 190 -1.20 -5.54 -3.22
N GLU A 191 -0.18 -6.24 -2.69
CA GLU A 191 -0.39 -7.34 -1.75
C GLU A 191 0.77 -7.43 -0.77
N ILE A 192 0.47 -7.57 0.52
CA ILE A 192 1.48 -7.89 1.54
C ILE A 192 1.86 -9.38 1.44
N LEU A 193 3.15 -9.66 1.34
CA LEU A 193 3.70 -11.02 1.30
C LEU A 193 4.11 -11.52 2.68
N ASN A 194 4.86 -10.70 3.41
CA ASN A 194 5.34 -11.02 4.74
C ASN A 194 5.50 -9.76 5.60
N VAL A 195 5.47 -9.95 6.92
CA VAL A 195 5.79 -8.91 7.91
C VAL A 195 6.81 -9.50 8.88
N GLU A 196 7.92 -8.81 9.08
CA GLU A 196 9.01 -9.23 9.95
C GLU A 196 9.32 -8.15 10.98
N ASP A 197 9.46 -8.54 12.24
CA ASP A 197 10.07 -7.70 13.27
C ASP A 197 11.58 -7.73 13.09
N ILE A 198 12.13 -6.61 12.64
CA ILE A 198 13.57 -6.41 12.40
C ILE A 198 14.35 -6.49 13.71
N THR A 199 13.74 -6.04 14.81
CA THR A 199 14.37 -5.92 16.12
C THR A 199 14.69 -7.30 16.69
N ASN A 200 13.73 -8.22 16.57
CA ASN A 200 13.83 -9.57 17.11
C ASN A 200 14.20 -10.63 16.04
N GLY A 201 14.20 -10.26 14.75
CA GLY A 201 14.46 -11.18 13.64
C GLY A 201 13.37 -12.22 13.45
N THR A 202 12.14 -11.93 13.86
CA THR A 202 11.01 -12.86 13.86
C THR A 202 9.97 -12.48 12.82
N SER A 203 9.51 -13.46 12.05
CA SER A 203 8.36 -13.28 11.15
C SER A 203 7.06 -13.24 11.96
N ILE A 204 6.19 -12.29 11.67
CA ILE A 204 4.86 -12.20 12.26
C ILE A 204 3.92 -13.12 11.51
N GLU A 205 3.10 -13.89 12.22
CA GLU A 205 2.22 -14.87 11.59
C GLU A 205 1.04 -14.18 10.88
N TYR A 206 0.77 -14.58 9.63
CA TYR A 206 -0.41 -14.12 8.91
C TYR A 206 -1.65 -14.90 9.37
N ASN A 207 -2.63 -14.20 9.95
CA ASN A 207 -3.90 -14.80 10.32
C ASN A 207 -4.97 -14.53 9.24
N SER A 208 -5.46 -15.60 8.61
CA SER A 208 -6.48 -15.56 7.56
C SER A 208 -7.92 -15.66 8.09
N ARG A 209 -8.11 -15.90 9.40
CA ARG A 209 -9.45 -16.02 10.00
C ARG A 209 -10.11 -14.64 10.05
N HIS A 210 -11.43 -14.64 9.90
CA HIS A 210 -12.24 -13.45 10.12
C HIS A 210 -12.03 -12.99 11.56
N GLU A 211 -11.89 -11.67 11.71
CA GLU A 211 -11.69 -10.94 12.96
C GLU A 211 -12.45 -11.60 14.10
N SER A 212 -11.74 -12.34 14.96
CA SER A 212 -12.21 -12.51 16.32
C SER A 212 -12.14 -11.10 16.91
N TYR A 213 -13.31 -10.51 17.20
CA TYR A 213 -13.37 -9.31 18.00
C TYR A 213 -12.41 -9.53 19.18
N ILE A 214 -11.38 -8.69 19.29
CA ILE A 214 -10.42 -8.77 20.38
C ILE A 214 -11.20 -8.38 21.63
N GLN A 215 -11.81 -9.38 22.26
CA GLN A 215 -12.50 -9.30 23.54
C GLN A 215 -11.51 -9.26 24.70
N SER A 216 -10.21 -9.47 24.43
CA SER A 216 -9.19 -9.35 25.45
C SER A 216 -9.05 -7.89 25.90
N GLU A 217 -8.58 -7.74 27.13
CA GLU A 217 -8.27 -6.44 27.70
C GLU A 217 -7.32 -5.64 26.77
N PRO A 218 -7.49 -4.31 26.71
CA PRO A 218 -6.62 -3.44 25.94
C PRO A 218 -5.18 -3.51 26.47
N ASP A 219 -4.34 -4.29 25.79
CA ASP A 219 -2.93 -4.47 26.16
C ASP A 219 -1.98 -3.97 25.08
N VAL A 220 -0.80 -3.55 25.51
CA VAL A 220 0.33 -3.12 24.68
C VAL A 220 1.43 -4.16 24.81
N GLY A 221 1.94 -4.64 23.67
CA GLY A 221 3.00 -5.65 23.68
C GLY A 221 3.60 -5.88 22.30
N VAL A 222 4.30 -6.99 22.13
CA VAL A 222 4.82 -7.42 20.82
C VAL A 222 3.73 -8.22 20.08
N PRO A 223 3.26 -7.75 18.91
CA PRO A 223 2.37 -8.50 18.03
C PRO A 223 2.92 -9.88 17.66
N GLY A 224 2.06 -10.90 17.74
CA GLY A 224 2.37 -12.24 17.23
C GLY A 224 1.77 -12.52 15.85
N GLU A 225 0.68 -11.81 15.53
CA GLU A 225 -0.09 -12.03 14.31
C GLU A 225 -0.45 -10.70 13.62
N TYR A 226 -0.63 -10.74 12.30
CA TYR A 226 -1.17 -9.63 11.52
C TYR A 226 -2.28 -10.08 10.58
N TYR A 227 -3.17 -9.12 10.29
CA TYR A 227 -4.27 -9.23 9.35
C TYR A 227 -4.03 -8.27 8.18
N LYS A 228 -4.33 -8.72 6.96
CA LYS A 228 -4.27 -7.87 5.76
C LYS A 228 -5.49 -6.96 5.71
N LEU A 229 -5.27 -5.66 5.53
CA LEU A 229 -6.29 -4.68 5.18
C LEU A 229 -6.19 -4.37 3.69
N ALA A 230 -7.24 -3.77 3.10
CA ALA A 230 -7.21 -3.36 1.70
C ALA A 230 -6.05 -2.39 1.37
N THR A 231 -5.65 -1.57 2.34
CA THR A 231 -4.63 -0.52 2.18
C THR A 231 -3.45 -0.69 3.13
N GLY A 232 -3.27 -1.85 3.76
CA GLY A 232 -2.19 -2.03 4.74
C GLY A 232 -2.36 -3.27 5.60
N LEU A 233 -2.01 -3.16 6.88
CA LEU A 233 -2.09 -4.24 7.85
C LEU A 233 -2.65 -3.78 9.19
N ARG A 234 -3.13 -4.75 9.96
CA ARG A 234 -3.52 -4.59 11.35
C ARG A 234 -2.84 -5.67 12.19
N PHE A 235 -2.23 -5.31 13.31
CA PHE A 235 -1.72 -6.27 14.28
C PHE A 235 -2.81 -6.79 15.22
N ASN A 236 -2.62 -7.99 15.78
CA ASN A 236 -3.51 -8.56 16.79
C ASN A 236 -3.43 -7.84 18.15
N THR A 237 -2.31 -7.18 18.45
CA THR A 237 -2.09 -6.41 19.69
C THR A 237 -1.66 -4.98 19.34
N TRP A 238 -1.87 -4.01 20.24
CA TRP A 238 -1.28 -2.68 20.07
C TRP A 238 0.22 -2.77 20.30
N PRO A 239 1.05 -2.45 19.29
CA PRO A 239 2.49 -2.62 19.43
C PRO A 239 3.08 -1.61 20.42
N GLU A 240 4.07 -2.04 21.19
CA GLU A 240 4.96 -1.14 21.91
C GLU A 240 5.68 -0.19 20.94
N THR A 241 6.11 0.97 21.43
CA THR A 241 6.82 1.97 20.62
C THR A 241 8.26 1.60 20.38
N GLY A 242 8.78 1.94 19.20
CA GLY A 242 10.19 1.78 18.87
C GLY A 242 10.53 0.46 18.19
N ILE A 243 9.57 -0.45 18.01
CA ILE A 243 9.75 -1.71 17.28
C ILE A 243 9.81 -1.40 15.79
N ASN A 244 10.83 -1.93 15.11
CA ASN A 244 11.01 -1.78 13.67
C ASN A 244 10.44 -2.99 12.94
N TYR A 245 9.56 -2.75 11.98
CA TYR A 245 8.99 -3.78 11.11
C TYR A 245 9.43 -3.59 9.66
N ALA A 246 9.65 -4.71 8.97
CA ALA A 246 9.78 -4.79 7.52
C ALA A 246 8.53 -5.45 6.95
N VAL A 247 7.89 -4.79 5.99
CA VAL A 247 6.75 -5.31 5.23
C VAL A 247 7.22 -5.61 3.83
N ARG A 248 7.26 -6.90 3.47
CA ARG A 248 7.49 -7.32 2.10
C ARG A 248 6.16 -7.31 1.36
N TYR A 249 6.11 -6.71 0.17
CA TYR A 249 4.88 -6.59 -0.62
C TYR A 249 5.16 -6.72 -2.12
N PHE A 250 4.13 -7.12 -2.87
CA PHE A 250 4.08 -6.94 -4.31
C PHE A 250 3.61 -5.53 -4.64
N ARG A 251 4.24 -4.88 -5.62
CA ARG A 251 3.80 -3.60 -6.18
C ARG A 251 3.42 -3.71 -7.65
N THR A 252 2.75 -2.67 -8.16
CA THR A 252 2.65 -2.48 -9.61
C THR A 252 4.03 -2.17 -10.18
N PRO A 253 4.25 -2.43 -11.48
CA PRO A 253 5.44 -1.97 -12.17
C PRO A 253 5.62 -0.47 -12.04
N LYS A 254 6.88 -0.03 -12.02
CA LYS A 254 7.26 1.37 -12.10
C LYS A 254 6.60 1.99 -13.33
N PRO A 255 5.78 3.05 -13.16
CA PRO A 255 5.13 3.68 -14.29
C PRO A 255 6.19 4.26 -15.23
N PHE A 256 5.94 4.16 -16.53
CA PHE A 256 6.64 4.93 -17.53
C PHE A 256 6.40 6.42 -17.33
N GLY A 257 7.49 7.19 -17.37
CA GLY A 257 7.49 8.64 -17.26
C GLY A 257 7.81 9.32 -18.60
N THR A 258 8.56 10.42 -18.52
CA THR A 258 9.04 11.20 -19.67
C THR A 258 10.37 10.71 -20.23
N ASP A 259 10.99 9.70 -19.60
CA ASP A 259 12.22 9.10 -20.07
C ASP A 259 11.90 8.10 -21.19
N VAL A 260 12.27 8.44 -22.42
CA VAL A 260 11.99 7.65 -23.63
C VAL A 260 12.75 6.32 -23.65
N ASP A 261 13.89 6.26 -22.94
CA ASP A 261 14.74 5.08 -22.85
C ASP A 261 14.38 4.20 -21.64
N GLN A 262 13.34 4.56 -20.89
CA GLN A 262 12.88 3.78 -19.76
C GLN A 262 12.50 2.37 -20.20
N VAL A 263 13.16 1.37 -19.62
CA VAL A 263 12.92 -0.04 -19.89
C VAL A 263 11.73 -0.54 -19.08
N CYS A 264 10.89 -1.38 -19.70
CA CYS A 264 9.81 -2.08 -19.01
C CYS A 264 10.37 -2.97 -17.89
N GLU A 265 9.88 -2.77 -16.67
CA GLU A 265 10.35 -3.48 -15.47
C GLU A 265 9.97 -4.97 -15.46
N LEU A 266 8.90 -5.35 -16.16
CA LEU A 266 8.52 -6.75 -16.30
C LEU A 266 9.65 -7.55 -17.00
N PRO A 267 9.75 -8.86 -16.78
CA PRO A 267 10.72 -9.68 -17.49
C PRO A 267 10.55 -9.55 -19.02
N VAL A 268 11.66 -9.63 -19.76
CA VAL A 268 11.71 -9.37 -21.21
C VAL A 268 10.69 -10.22 -21.98
N GLN A 269 10.43 -11.45 -21.53
CA GLN A 269 9.46 -12.35 -22.14
C GLN A 269 8.04 -11.79 -22.15
N PHE A 270 7.69 -10.91 -21.21
CA PHE A 270 6.37 -10.29 -21.08
C PHE A 270 6.27 -8.93 -21.77
N HIS A 271 7.37 -8.38 -22.32
CA HIS A 271 7.35 -7.07 -23.00
C HIS A 271 6.37 -7.08 -24.17
N GLN A 272 6.36 -8.16 -24.96
CA GLN A 272 5.40 -8.32 -26.06
C GLN A 272 3.94 -8.43 -25.58
N CYS A 273 3.69 -8.99 -24.39
CA CYS A 273 2.33 -9.01 -23.83
C CYS A 273 1.83 -7.60 -23.54
N VAL A 274 2.71 -6.70 -23.09
CA VAL A 274 2.38 -5.29 -22.89
C VAL A 274 2.04 -4.63 -24.22
N VAL A 275 2.82 -4.89 -25.29
CA VAL A 275 2.57 -4.41 -26.65
C VAL A 275 1.23 -4.92 -27.20
N LEU A 276 0.95 -6.22 -27.09
CA LEU A 276 -0.32 -6.82 -27.54
C LEU A 276 -1.52 -6.23 -26.80
N HIS A 277 -1.40 -5.97 -25.49
CA HIS A 277 -2.46 -5.30 -24.74
C HIS A 277 -2.70 -3.86 -25.22
N ALA A 278 -1.64 -3.12 -25.56
CA ALA A 278 -1.75 -1.79 -26.13
C ALA A 278 -2.35 -1.79 -27.55
N LEU A 279 -1.99 -2.76 -28.39
CA LEU A 279 -2.60 -2.98 -29.71
C LEU A 279 -4.09 -3.31 -29.61
N TRP A 280 -4.47 -4.18 -28.68
CA TRP A 280 -5.87 -4.49 -28.42
C TRP A 280 -6.66 -3.22 -28.08
N TRP A 281 -6.11 -2.34 -27.24
CA TRP A 281 -6.71 -1.04 -26.95
C TRP A 281 -6.81 -0.17 -28.21
N GLY A 282 -5.75 -0.11 -29.03
CA GLY A 282 -5.71 0.67 -30.27
C GLY A 282 -6.77 0.24 -31.28
N TYR A 283 -6.88 -1.07 -31.55
CA TYR A 283 -7.90 -1.61 -32.45
C TYR A 283 -9.32 -1.36 -31.93
N ARG A 284 -9.55 -1.48 -30.61
CA ARG A 284 -10.85 -1.13 -30.01
C ARG A 284 -11.19 0.35 -30.19
N ARG A 285 -10.20 1.24 -30.07
CA ARG A 285 -10.37 2.68 -30.30
C ARG A 285 -10.77 2.97 -31.75
N MET A 286 -10.17 2.27 -32.71
CA MET A 286 -10.46 2.38 -34.15
C MET A 286 -11.72 1.62 -34.58
N GLN A 287 -12.40 0.93 -33.65
CA GLN A 287 -13.57 0.07 -33.92
C GLN A 287 -13.27 -1.14 -34.82
N GLU A 288 -12.01 -1.57 -34.89
CA GLU A 288 -11.57 -2.78 -35.60
C GLU A 288 -11.75 -4.02 -34.71
N ASN A 289 -13.00 -4.45 -34.54
CA ASN A 289 -13.35 -5.52 -33.60
C ASN A 289 -12.67 -6.87 -33.90
N THR A 290 -12.49 -7.21 -35.18
CA THR A 290 -11.84 -8.47 -35.59
C THR A 290 -10.37 -8.48 -35.18
N SER A 291 -9.62 -7.41 -35.51
CA SER A 291 -8.21 -7.24 -35.13
C SER A 291 -8.04 -7.22 -33.61
N ALA A 292 -8.93 -6.51 -32.91
CA ALA A 292 -8.94 -6.47 -31.45
C ALA A 292 -9.15 -7.88 -30.85
N TYR A 293 -10.12 -8.65 -31.34
CA TYR A 293 -10.37 -10.00 -30.83
C TYR A 293 -9.18 -10.94 -31.07
N SER A 294 -8.59 -10.90 -32.27
CA SER A 294 -7.39 -11.69 -32.59
C SER A 294 -6.23 -11.35 -31.65
N THR A 295 -5.93 -10.06 -31.50
CA THR A 295 -4.83 -9.59 -30.64
C THR A 295 -5.02 -10.00 -29.18
N LYS A 296 -6.26 -9.91 -28.68
CA LYS A 296 -6.57 -10.35 -27.31
C LYS A 296 -6.37 -11.85 -27.14
N ARG A 297 -6.77 -12.66 -28.13
CA ARG A 297 -6.55 -14.10 -28.11
C ARG A 297 -5.06 -14.43 -28.11
N ASP A 298 -4.27 -13.77 -28.94
CA ASP A 298 -2.81 -13.96 -28.99
C ASP A 298 -2.14 -13.58 -27.67
N LEU A 299 -2.61 -12.50 -27.02
CA LEU A 299 -2.19 -12.12 -25.67
C LEU A 299 -2.49 -13.23 -24.65
N ASP A 300 -3.73 -13.71 -24.62
CA ASP A 300 -4.16 -14.77 -23.69
C ASP A 300 -3.34 -16.06 -23.90
N ASP A 301 -3.11 -16.45 -25.16
CA ASP A 301 -2.32 -17.62 -25.53
C ASP A 301 -0.85 -17.45 -25.15
N MET A 302 -0.28 -16.26 -25.33
CA MET A 302 1.10 -15.96 -24.93
C MET A 302 1.27 -16.00 -23.40
N LEU A 303 0.37 -15.38 -22.65
CA LEU A 303 0.41 -15.41 -21.18
C LEU A 303 0.28 -16.84 -20.63
N ARG A 304 -0.56 -17.68 -21.25
CA ARG A 304 -0.68 -19.10 -20.89
C ARG A 304 0.61 -19.89 -21.14
N ARG A 305 1.31 -19.62 -22.24
CA ARG A 305 2.60 -20.27 -22.54
C ARG A 305 3.68 -19.85 -21.55
N LEU A 306 3.84 -18.54 -21.36
CA LEU A 306 4.85 -17.96 -20.47
C LEU A 306 4.65 -18.35 -19.00
N ARG A 307 3.40 -18.61 -18.59
CA ARG A 307 3.11 -19.12 -17.25
C ARG A 307 3.98 -20.33 -16.91
N THR A 308 4.13 -21.29 -17.81
CA THR A 308 4.82 -22.56 -17.51
C THR A 308 6.29 -22.41 -17.13
N GLU A 309 6.95 -21.32 -17.55
CA GLU A 309 8.36 -21.04 -17.26
C GLU A 309 8.58 -20.31 -15.92
N PHE A 310 7.60 -19.52 -15.48
CA PHE A 310 7.65 -18.78 -14.21
C PHE A 310 6.84 -19.45 -13.09
N HIS A 311 6.03 -20.46 -13.43
CA HIS A 311 5.35 -21.36 -12.51
C HIS A 311 6.26 -22.54 -12.13
N LEU A 312 7.45 -22.23 -11.64
CA LEU A 312 8.31 -23.21 -10.98
C LEU A 312 7.76 -23.43 -9.56
N GLU A 313 7.15 -24.59 -9.39
CA GLU A 313 7.08 -25.39 -8.15
C GLU A 313 8.00 -24.86 -7.04
N GLY A 314 7.44 -24.10 -6.08
CA GLY A 314 8.25 -23.52 -5.00
C GLY A 314 7.46 -22.80 -3.91
N GLU A 315 6.23 -22.36 -4.17
CA GLU A 315 5.38 -21.72 -3.14
C GLU A 315 4.83 -22.69 -2.07
N MET A 316 5.12 -24.00 -2.15
CA MET A 316 4.92 -24.93 -1.02
C MET A 316 6.07 -24.89 0.01
N GLY A 317 7.10 -24.08 -0.20
CA GLY A 317 8.14 -23.81 0.80
C GLY A 317 7.83 -22.56 1.63
N ARG A 318 6.84 -22.65 2.54
CA ARG A 318 6.83 -21.76 3.71
C ARG A 318 8.06 -22.07 4.57
N SER A 319 9.23 -21.52 4.23
CA SER A 319 10.40 -21.41 5.12
C SER A 319 11.64 -20.97 4.32
N GLN A 320 12.45 -20.12 4.94
CA GLN A 320 13.82 -19.74 4.53
C GLN A 320 13.98 -18.75 3.38
N TRP A 321 13.58 -17.49 3.59
CA TRP A 321 14.26 -16.38 2.93
C TRP A 321 14.48 -15.27 3.95
N SER A 322 15.67 -15.22 4.54
CA SER A 322 16.08 -14.13 5.45
C SER A 322 16.12 -12.81 4.68
N ILE A 323 15.36 -11.81 5.10
CA ILE A 323 15.46 -10.45 4.55
C ILE A 323 16.89 -9.94 4.79
N LYS A 324 17.64 -9.70 3.70
CA LYS A 324 18.84 -8.86 3.78
C LYS A 324 18.37 -7.41 3.85
N ILE A 325 18.20 -6.92 5.06
CA ILE A 325 17.91 -5.51 5.32
C ILE A 325 19.15 -4.73 4.87
N VAL A 326 18.99 -3.85 3.88
CA VAL A 326 19.98 -2.81 3.61
C VAL A 326 19.59 -1.65 4.52
N PRO A 327 20.34 -1.38 5.61
CA PRO A 327 20.06 -0.22 6.43
C PRO A 327 20.27 1.04 5.58
N TYR A 328 19.24 1.86 5.45
CA TYR A 328 19.41 3.24 5.03
C TYR A 328 20.22 3.94 6.12
N LYS A 329 21.45 4.36 5.78
CA LYS A 329 22.33 5.15 6.66
C LYS A 329 21.97 6.63 6.60
#